data_AF-A0A135VCM4-F1
#
_entry.id   AF-A0A135VCM4-F1
#
_cell.length_a   1.000
_cell.length_b   1.000
_cell.length_c   1.000
_cell.angle_alpha   90.00
_cell.angle_beta   90.00
_cell.angle_gamma   90.00
#
_symmetry.space_group_name_H-M   'P 1'
#
loop_
_entity.id
_entity.type
_entity.pdbx_description
1 polymer ?
#
loop_
_entity_poly.entity_id
_entity_poly.type
_entity_poly.pdbx_seq_one_letter_code
_entity_poly.pdbx_strand_id
1 'polypeptide(L)'
;MSDSSSFQYEDLIDRLLLIVTLNSTLIHFLLSTQVEETLDPDRVDSLTQGLLRTRKWMEEATTMKGIPPSTQNIMSLIVKRLSQIESLLPKLSNKARQMESGTATQEILSLLEGSEVPAGQKVPTGGTAAGSSDSELVPLVGEEQPKPVEPYRKVDVEDDLFGLIGQSQRLIQQYSKRCHILLPTFWLESLREIHRYRSDSPYFGDVVELPARVLVKIAKGLLTEAPGARLLQDLMKHRQQENYLNGSEMERIERAVAKYFQGIEPVLKEDKLDVKEKILEAQTAFDGFGWGGPELEKRIIKRLNQEVEEAIQNAESGSDPARQVIHAEIAKLLSKLQHAILAEPRPREILAQMKP
;
A
#
# COMPACT_ATOMS: atom_id res chain seq x y z
N MET A 1 14.53 17.25 -49.67
CA MET A 1 14.85 16.36 -48.55
C MET A 1 15.18 17.25 -47.37
N SER A 2 14.28 17.34 -46.39
CA SER A 2 14.37 18.25 -45.25
C SER A 2 14.89 17.48 -44.04
N ASP A 3 16.15 17.75 -43.67
CA ASP A 3 16.70 17.43 -42.36
C ASP A 3 16.02 18.32 -41.33
N SER A 4 15.16 17.73 -40.50
CA SER A 4 14.56 18.40 -39.36
C SER A 4 14.45 17.43 -38.18
N SER A 5 15.60 17.05 -37.63
CA SER A 5 15.71 16.57 -36.25
C SER A 5 16.38 17.67 -35.42
N SER A 6 15.72 18.81 -35.30
CA SER A 6 16.14 19.89 -34.41
C SER A 6 15.86 19.47 -32.97
N PHE A 7 16.93 19.28 -32.18
CA PHE A 7 16.88 19.16 -30.73
C PHE A 7 16.15 20.39 -30.15
N GLN A 8 14.96 20.20 -29.58
CA GLN A 8 14.17 21.30 -29.02
C GLN A 8 14.63 21.61 -27.60
N TYR A 9 14.99 22.86 -27.33
CA TYR A 9 15.42 23.34 -26.01
C TYR A 9 14.38 23.11 -24.91
N GLU A 10 13.09 23.07 -25.26
CA GLU A 10 11.98 22.78 -24.35
C GLU A 10 12.11 21.37 -23.72
N ASP A 11 12.54 20.40 -24.52
CA ASP A 11 12.79 19.02 -24.08
C ASP A 11 13.94 18.96 -23.05
N LEU A 12 14.95 19.84 -23.17
CA LEU A 12 16.05 19.94 -22.20
C LEU A 12 15.59 20.53 -20.86
N ILE A 13 14.67 21.50 -20.88
CA ILE A 13 14.14 22.15 -19.67
C ILE A 13 13.25 21.17 -18.90
N ASP A 14 12.34 20.48 -19.57
CA ASP A 14 11.48 19.46 -18.96
C ASP A 14 12.32 18.32 -18.35
N ARG A 15 13.43 17.97 -19.01
CA ARG A 15 14.38 16.95 -18.53
C ARG A 15 15.23 17.42 -17.35
N LEU A 16 15.64 18.68 -17.32
CA LEU A 16 16.31 19.28 -16.15
C LEU A 16 15.34 19.37 -14.97
N LEU A 17 14.07 19.70 -15.22
CA LEU A 17 13.02 19.67 -14.20
C LEU A 17 12.85 18.26 -13.63
N LEU A 18 12.82 17.22 -14.47
CA LEU A 18 12.74 15.83 -14.02
C LEU A 18 13.90 15.45 -13.10
N ILE A 19 15.14 15.87 -13.44
CA ILE A 19 16.34 15.63 -12.62
C ILE A 19 16.27 16.38 -11.29
N VAL A 20 15.79 17.62 -11.29
CA VAL A 20 15.62 18.42 -10.07
C VAL A 20 14.52 17.81 -9.18
N THR A 21 13.42 17.36 -9.77
CA THR A 21 12.32 16.68 -9.05
C THR A 21 12.80 15.39 -8.43
N LEU A 22 13.58 14.57 -9.15
CA LEU A 22 14.22 13.34 -8.64
C LEU A 22 15.21 13.62 -7.52
N ASN A 23 16.05 14.65 -7.65
CA ASN A 23 16.98 15.05 -6.59
C ASN A 23 16.22 15.57 -5.36
N SER A 24 15.14 16.30 -5.55
CA SER A 24 14.25 16.76 -4.47
C SER A 24 13.60 15.59 -3.74
N THR A 25 13.11 14.57 -4.48
CA THR A 25 12.56 13.35 -3.87
C THR A 25 13.62 12.53 -3.15
N LEU A 26 14.85 12.46 -3.68
CA LEU A 26 15.99 11.80 -3.02
C LEU A 26 16.38 12.51 -1.72
N ILE A 27 16.45 13.84 -1.73
CA ILE A 27 16.75 14.64 -0.54
C ILE A 27 15.64 14.50 0.49
N HIS A 28 14.37 14.58 0.07
CA HIS A 28 13.22 14.37 0.95
C HIS A 28 13.24 12.96 1.55
N PHE A 29 13.57 11.94 0.74
CA PHE A 29 13.70 10.56 1.20
C PHE A 29 14.82 10.43 2.25
N LEU A 30 16.02 10.96 1.96
CA LEU A 30 17.16 10.93 2.88
C LEU A 30 16.86 11.67 4.20
N LEU A 31 16.21 12.83 4.13
CA LEU A 31 15.79 13.60 5.31
C LEU A 31 14.73 12.85 6.11
N SER A 32 13.71 12.28 5.45
CA SER A 32 12.70 11.45 6.15
C SER A 32 13.33 10.24 6.85
N THR A 33 14.27 9.55 6.20
CA THR A 33 14.98 8.41 6.83
C THR A 33 15.93 8.79 7.95
N GLN A 34 16.44 10.03 7.99
CA GLN A 34 17.28 10.51 9.07
C GLN A 34 16.50 11.08 10.25
N VAL A 35 15.28 11.59 10.00
CA VAL A 35 14.45 12.26 11.01
C VAL A 35 13.43 11.29 11.64
N GLU A 36 12.90 10.33 10.88
CA GLU A 36 11.75 9.51 11.32
C GLU A 36 12.12 8.10 11.78
N GLU A 37 13.40 7.68 11.68
CA GLU A 37 13.93 6.33 11.99
C GLU A 37 13.14 5.13 11.39
N THR A 38 12.12 5.39 10.58
CA THR A 38 11.25 4.42 9.94
C THR A 38 11.60 4.36 8.46
N LEU A 39 11.88 3.15 7.97
CA LEU A 39 12.39 2.90 6.63
C LEU A 39 11.39 1.99 5.92
N ASP A 40 10.56 2.55 5.04
CA ASP A 40 9.64 1.77 4.20
C ASP A 40 10.44 1.12 3.05
N PRO A 41 10.60 -0.22 3.05
CA PRO A 41 11.39 -0.92 2.03
C PRO A 41 10.78 -0.80 0.63
N ASP A 42 9.46 -0.66 0.50
CA ASP A 42 8.79 -0.50 -0.79
C ASP A 42 9.10 0.88 -1.42
N ARG A 43 9.26 1.91 -0.58
CA ARG A 43 9.71 3.24 -1.03
C ARG A 43 11.18 3.22 -1.47
N VAL A 44 12.04 2.49 -0.75
CA VAL A 44 13.45 2.28 -1.14
C VAL A 44 13.53 1.58 -2.50
N ASP A 45 12.74 0.53 -2.71
CA ASP A 45 12.76 -0.25 -3.94
C ASP A 45 12.19 0.53 -5.13
N SER A 46 11.10 1.29 -4.93
CA SER A 46 10.54 2.20 -5.94
C SER A 46 11.52 3.29 -6.34
N LEU A 47 12.20 3.91 -5.36
CA LEU A 47 13.22 4.93 -5.59
C LEU A 47 14.45 4.34 -6.28
N THR A 48 14.84 3.12 -5.94
CA THR A 48 15.94 2.37 -6.60
C THR A 48 15.60 2.07 -8.06
N GLN A 49 14.39 1.61 -8.35
CA GLN A 49 13.94 1.38 -9.73
C GLN A 49 13.84 2.68 -10.55
N GLY A 50 13.35 3.76 -9.92
CA GLY A 50 13.31 5.09 -10.53
C GLY A 50 14.69 5.61 -10.89
N LEU A 51 15.65 5.47 -9.98
CA LEU A 51 17.05 5.87 -10.22
C LEU A 51 17.73 5.03 -11.30
N LEU A 52 17.50 3.71 -11.31
CA LEU A 52 18.05 2.82 -12.34
C LEU A 52 17.53 3.16 -13.74
N ARG A 53 16.22 3.45 -13.88
CA ARG A 53 15.64 3.86 -15.16
C ARG A 53 16.20 5.20 -15.62
N THR A 54 16.29 6.19 -14.73
CA THR A 54 16.84 7.51 -15.05
C THR A 54 18.32 7.42 -15.43
N ARG A 55 19.12 6.64 -14.70
CA ARG A 55 20.54 6.41 -15.02
C ARG A 55 20.72 5.78 -16.39
N LYS A 56 20.01 4.68 -16.67
CA LYS A 56 20.11 3.96 -17.95
C LYS A 56 19.75 4.88 -19.11
N TRP A 57 18.69 5.69 -18.93
CA TRP A 57 18.31 6.69 -19.91
C TRP A 57 19.37 7.79 -20.08
N MET A 58 20.00 8.28 -19.01
CA MET A 58 21.08 9.27 -19.10
C MET A 58 22.33 8.70 -19.79
N GLU A 59 22.67 7.44 -19.54
CA GLU A 59 23.77 6.74 -20.23
C GLU A 59 23.48 6.61 -21.74
N GLU A 60 22.26 6.21 -22.11
CA GLU A 60 21.82 6.15 -23.51
C GLU A 60 21.81 7.54 -24.16
N ALA A 61 21.33 8.57 -23.44
CA ALA A 61 21.32 9.95 -23.90
C ALA A 61 22.73 10.49 -24.15
N THR A 62 23.72 10.17 -23.31
CA THR A 62 25.12 10.61 -23.54
C THR A 62 25.77 10.05 -24.82
N THR A 63 25.13 9.06 -25.48
CA THR A 63 25.60 8.46 -26.74
C THR A 63 24.85 8.96 -27.98
N MET A 64 23.80 9.78 -27.83
CA MET A 64 23.01 10.31 -28.95
C MET A 64 23.75 11.43 -29.72
N LYS A 65 23.70 11.39 -31.05
CA LYS A 65 24.27 12.41 -31.93
C LYS A 65 23.47 13.73 -31.82
N GLY A 66 24.16 14.85 -31.60
CA GLY A 66 23.55 16.20 -31.58
C GLY A 66 23.60 16.92 -30.22
N ILE A 67 24.18 16.31 -29.18
CA ILE A 67 24.28 16.90 -27.85
C ILE A 67 25.55 17.76 -27.73
N PRO A 68 25.47 18.99 -27.21
CA PRO A 68 26.64 19.83 -26.94
C PRO A 68 27.63 19.17 -25.96
N PRO A 69 28.95 19.29 -26.16
CA PRO A 69 29.96 18.67 -25.29
C PRO A 69 29.86 19.08 -23.81
N SER A 70 29.44 20.33 -23.55
CA SER A 70 29.20 20.83 -22.19
C SER A 70 28.05 20.09 -21.49
N THR A 71 26.96 19.84 -22.19
CA THR A 71 25.80 19.08 -21.69
C THR A 71 26.16 17.61 -21.49
N GLN A 72 26.95 17.02 -22.40
CA GLN A 72 27.44 15.66 -22.27
C GLN A 72 28.34 15.48 -21.02
N ASN A 73 29.19 16.47 -20.72
CA ASN A 73 30.02 16.49 -19.52
C ASN A 73 29.20 16.62 -18.22
N ILE A 74 28.17 17.47 -18.22
CA ILE A 74 27.27 17.60 -17.06
C ILE A 74 26.46 16.32 -16.84
N MET A 75 25.91 15.72 -17.90
CA MET A 75 25.17 14.47 -17.81
C MET A 75 26.04 13.31 -17.33
N SER A 76 27.27 13.21 -17.81
CA SER A 76 28.21 12.18 -17.35
C SER A 76 28.65 12.39 -15.89
N LEU A 77 28.78 13.63 -15.43
CA LEU A 77 28.96 13.94 -14.00
C LEU A 77 27.74 13.52 -13.16
N ILE A 78 26.52 13.75 -13.65
CA ILE A 78 25.29 13.34 -12.95
C ILE A 78 25.17 11.81 -12.92
N VAL A 79 25.43 11.11 -14.03
CA VAL A 79 25.48 9.64 -14.08
C VAL A 79 26.48 9.09 -13.06
N LYS A 80 27.66 9.71 -12.94
CA LYS A 80 28.68 9.32 -11.95
C LYS A 80 28.22 9.55 -10.51
N ARG A 81 27.45 10.60 -10.24
CA ARG A 81 26.85 10.84 -8.91
C ARG A 81 25.69 9.88 -8.60
N LEU A 82 24.85 9.59 -9.60
CA LEU A 82 23.77 8.62 -9.49
C LEU A 82 24.31 7.21 -9.23
N SER A 83 25.42 6.80 -9.86
CA SER A 83 26.03 5.49 -9.57
C SER A 83 26.67 5.41 -8.17
N GLN A 84 27.19 6.54 -7.66
CA GLN A 84 27.64 6.62 -6.26
C GLN A 84 26.47 6.43 -5.29
N ILE A 85 25.33 7.08 -5.54
CA ILE A 85 24.11 6.91 -4.72
C ILE A 85 23.59 5.47 -4.84
N GLU A 86 23.57 4.90 -6.05
CA GLU A 86 23.18 3.51 -6.29
C GLU A 86 24.05 2.52 -5.51
N SER A 87 25.36 2.77 -5.37
CA SER A 87 26.24 1.91 -4.57
C SER A 87 25.92 1.92 -3.06
N LEU A 88 25.18 2.92 -2.58
CA LEU A 88 24.77 3.08 -1.19
C LEU A 88 23.35 2.54 -0.93
N LEU A 89 22.49 2.45 -1.95
CA LEU A 89 21.11 1.96 -1.82
C LEU A 89 21.00 0.50 -1.35
N PRO A 90 21.81 -0.47 -1.83
CA PRO A 90 21.80 -1.83 -1.30
C PRO A 90 22.20 -1.90 0.17
N LYS A 91 23.08 -0.99 0.62
CA LYS A 91 23.48 -0.91 2.04
C LYS A 91 22.36 -0.35 2.90
N LEU A 92 21.57 0.59 2.39
CA LEU A 92 20.38 1.13 3.07
C LEU A 92 19.22 0.12 3.08
N SER A 93 18.97 -0.58 1.97
CA SER A 93 17.97 -1.66 1.89
C SER A 93 18.30 -2.82 2.83
N ASN A 94 19.57 -3.23 2.88
CA ASN A 94 20.02 -4.25 3.84
C ASN A 94 19.90 -3.76 5.29
N LYS A 95 20.16 -2.48 5.56
CA LYS A 95 20.01 -1.90 6.90
C LYS A 95 18.53 -1.78 7.29
N ALA A 96 17.63 -1.45 6.36
CA ALA A 96 16.19 -1.47 6.57
C ALA A 96 15.68 -2.87 6.91
N ARG A 97 16.10 -3.88 6.13
CA ARG A 97 15.78 -5.30 6.40
C ARG A 97 16.34 -5.80 7.74
N GLN A 98 17.53 -5.33 8.14
CA GLN A 98 18.13 -5.67 9.43
C GLN A 98 17.44 -4.99 10.62
N MET A 99 16.92 -3.77 10.45
CA MET A 99 16.12 -3.10 11.49
C MET A 99 14.74 -3.76 11.65
N GLU A 100 14.12 -4.24 10.56
CA GLU A 100 12.89 -5.04 10.63
C GLU A 100 13.12 -6.42 11.25
N SER A 101 14.25 -7.09 10.97
CA SER A 101 14.56 -8.40 11.58
C SER A 101 15.01 -8.30 13.04
N GLY A 102 15.51 -7.14 13.48
CA GLY A 102 15.96 -6.90 14.85
C GLY A 102 14.82 -6.67 15.84
N THR A 103 13.76 -5.97 15.45
CA THR A 103 12.70 -5.54 16.38
C THR A 103 11.62 -6.61 16.57
N ALA A 104 11.11 -7.22 15.50
CA ALA A 104 10.01 -8.18 15.62
C ALA A 104 10.45 -9.55 16.18
N THR A 105 11.65 -10.01 15.84
CA THR A 105 12.11 -11.36 16.23
C THR A 105 12.68 -11.41 17.65
N GLN A 106 13.28 -10.32 18.16
CA GLN A 106 13.81 -10.27 19.53
C GLN A 106 12.71 -10.09 20.58
N GLU A 107 11.62 -9.39 20.26
CA GLU A 107 10.45 -9.30 21.15
C GLU A 107 9.72 -10.64 21.25
N ILE A 108 9.56 -11.36 20.13
CA ILE A 108 8.93 -12.69 20.11
C ILE A 108 9.82 -13.75 20.78
N LEU A 109 11.14 -13.72 20.59
CA LEU A 109 12.06 -14.65 21.25
C LEU A 109 12.21 -14.37 22.75
N SER A 110 12.23 -13.10 23.19
CA SER A 110 12.25 -12.76 24.61
C SER A 110 10.92 -13.08 25.32
N LEU A 111 9.79 -13.09 24.61
CA LEU A 111 8.50 -13.57 25.10
C LEU A 111 8.40 -15.11 25.14
N LEU A 112 9.11 -15.83 24.28
CA LEU A 112 9.13 -17.29 24.21
C LEU A 112 10.21 -17.95 25.11
N GLU A 113 11.27 -17.25 25.48
CA GLU A 113 12.32 -17.74 26.40
C GLU A 113 12.00 -17.55 27.89
N GLY A 114 10.77 -17.12 28.22
CA GLY A 114 10.27 -16.97 29.59
C GLY A 114 9.80 -18.26 30.27
N SER A 115 10.66 -19.27 30.43
CA SER A 115 10.59 -20.22 31.56
C SER A 115 11.78 -21.17 31.56
N GLU A 116 12.79 -20.85 32.36
CA GLU A 116 13.23 -21.72 33.45
C GLU A 116 14.16 -20.90 34.37
N VAL A 117 13.66 -20.60 35.57
CA VAL A 117 14.51 -20.18 36.69
C VAL A 117 14.90 -21.46 37.44
N PRO A 118 16.17 -21.87 37.45
CA PRO A 118 16.70 -22.65 38.55
C PRO A 118 17.27 -21.70 39.59
N ALA A 119 16.78 -21.88 40.82
CA ALA A 119 17.23 -21.23 42.03
C ALA A 119 18.75 -21.30 42.24
N GLY A 120 19.33 -20.22 42.76
CA GLY A 120 20.58 -20.30 43.52
C GLY A 120 21.38 -19.01 43.62
N GLN A 121 21.37 -18.40 44.82
CA GLN A 121 22.46 -17.59 45.43
C GLN A 121 22.83 -16.26 44.74
N LYS A 122 23.00 -15.11 45.40
CA LYS A 122 23.15 -14.70 46.80
C LYS A 122 22.90 -13.18 46.83
N VAL A 123 22.16 -12.73 47.84
CA VAL A 123 22.15 -11.33 48.29
C VAL A 123 23.46 -11.01 49.02
N PRO A 124 24.00 -9.78 48.95
CA PRO A 124 24.79 -9.23 50.04
C PRO A 124 24.10 -7.96 50.58
N THR A 125 23.34 -8.11 51.66
CA THR A 125 22.98 -7.01 52.56
C THR A 125 22.96 -7.56 53.97
N GLY A 126 24.04 -7.27 54.70
CA GLY A 126 24.13 -7.54 56.13
C GLY A 126 23.52 -6.38 56.94
N GLY A 127 22.95 -6.74 58.10
CA GLY A 127 22.51 -5.84 59.17
C GLY A 127 21.12 -5.23 58.90
N THR A 128 20.13 -5.26 59.79
CA THR A 128 20.16 -5.41 61.25
C THR A 128 18.72 -5.64 61.74
N ALA A 129 18.58 -6.58 62.68
CA ALA A 129 17.65 -6.65 63.82
C ALA A 129 16.19 -6.13 63.73
N ALA A 130 15.28 -7.09 63.94
CA ALA A 130 14.26 -7.14 65.00
C ALA A 130 13.02 -6.22 64.96
N GLY A 131 11.85 -6.86 65.09
CA GLY A 131 10.69 -6.30 65.78
C GLY A 131 9.41 -6.19 64.96
N SER A 132 8.63 -7.27 64.91
CA SER A 132 7.25 -7.27 64.43
C SER A 132 6.28 -6.86 65.54
N SER A 133 5.48 -5.82 65.31
CA SER A 133 4.18 -5.64 65.97
C SER A 133 3.25 -4.76 65.12
N ASP A 134 2.13 -5.37 64.75
CA ASP A 134 0.78 -4.84 64.50
C ASP A 134 0.47 -3.73 63.46
N SER A 135 -0.68 -3.98 62.81
CA SER A 135 -1.50 -3.09 61.94
C SER A 135 -0.96 -2.99 60.51
N GLU A 136 -1.72 -3.21 59.44
CA GLU A 136 -3.02 -2.61 59.16
C GLU A 136 -3.67 -3.33 57.95
N LEU A 137 -4.99 -3.52 57.98
CA LEU A 137 -5.80 -4.05 56.88
C LEU A 137 -5.88 -3.03 55.73
N VAL A 138 -5.45 -3.41 54.53
CA VAL A 138 -5.86 -2.75 53.27
C VAL A 138 -6.40 -3.81 52.32
N PRO A 139 -7.68 -3.74 51.89
CA PRO A 139 -8.21 -4.61 50.86
C PRO A 139 -7.57 -4.24 49.51
N LEU A 140 -6.82 -5.18 48.93
CA LEU A 140 -6.35 -5.13 47.54
C LEU A 140 -7.55 -5.25 46.59
N VAL A 141 -8.25 -4.14 46.34
CA VAL A 141 -8.98 -3.96 45.09
C VAL A 141 -7.89 -3.73 44.04
N GLY A 142 -7.50 -4.81 43.36
CA GLY A 142 -6.65 -4.71 42.18
C GLY A 142 -7.37 -3.84 41.17
N GLU A 143 -6.81 -2.67 40.90
CA GLU A 143 -7.17 -1.85 39.74
C GLU A 143 -7.06 -2.73 38.51
N GLU A 144 -8.19 -3.07 37.88
CA GLU A 144 -8.20 -3.58 36.52
C GLU A 144 -7.55 -2.50 35.66
N GLN A 145 -6.27 -2.70 35.31
CA GLN A 145 -5.63 -1.92 34.27
C GLN A 145 -6.54 -1.96 33.05
N PRO A 146 -7.04 -0.82 32.55
CA PRO A 146 -7.90 -0.82 31.37
C PRO A 146 -7.07 -1.39 30.22
N LYS A 147 -7.49 -2.58 29.74
CA LYS A 147 -6.92 -3.15 28.51
C LYS A 147 -7.02 -2.07 27.44
N PRO A 148 -5.93 -1.71 26.74
CA PRO A 148 -6.03 -0.78 25.63
C PRO A 148 -7.03 -1.37 24.63
N VAL A 149 -8.12 -0.65 24.39
CA VAL A 149 -9.16 -1.08 23.45
C VAL A 149 -8.51 -1.11 22.08
N GLU A 150 -8.21 -2.31 21.58
CA GLU A 150 -7.71 -2.48 20.22
C GLU A 150 -8.79 -1.94 19.26
N PRO A 151 -8.46 -0.97 18.39
CA PRO A 151 -9.44 -0.26 17.56
C PRO A 151 -10.15 -1.19 16.59
N TYR A 152 -9.52 -2.32 16.24
CA TYR A 152 -10.09 -3.39 15.46
C TYR A 152 -9.33 -4.70 15.71
N ARG A 153 -10.01 -5.83 15.54
CA ARG A 153 -9.41 -7.17 15.58
C ARG A 153 -9.68 -7.91 14.27
N LYS A 154 -8.64 -8.54 13.70
CA LYS A 154 -8.80 -9.47 12.57
C LYS A 154 -9.31 -10.81 13.10
N VAL A 155 -10.35 -11.34 12.47
CA VAL A 155 -11.03 -12.59 12.81
C VAL A 155 -10.82 -13.57 11.67
N ASP A 156 -10.63 -14.85 12.00
CA ASP A 156 -10.38 -15.92 11.03
C ASP A 156 -11.61 -16.22 10.15
N VAL A 157 -12.80 -15.80 10.58
CA VAL A 157 -14.08 -16.01 9.90
C VAL A 157 -14.69 -14.67 9.52
N GLU A 158 -14.91 -14.50 8.23
CA GLU A 158 -15.55 -13.33 7.60
C GLU A 158 -16.99 -13.17 8.08
N ASP A 159 -17.38 -11.93 8.42
CA ASP A 159 -18.75 -11.62 8.82
C ASP A 159 -19.51 -10.92 7.68
N ASP A 160 -20.29 -11.66 6.90
CA ASP A 160 -21.07 -11.12 5.77
C ASP A 160 -22.43 -10.54 6.25
N LEU A 161 -22.39 -9.61 7.21
CA LEU A 161 -23.58 -8.95 7.77
C LEU A 161 -24.47 -8.32 6.69
N PHE A 162 -23.87 -7.88 5.59
CA PHE A 162 -24.54 -7.18 4.49
C PHE A 162 -24.88 -8.10 3.30
N GLY A 163 -24.50 -9.38 3.33
CA GLY A 163 -24.73 -10.34 2.23
C GLY A 163 -23.99 -10.02 0.92
N LEU A 164 -22.98 -9.15 0.96
CA LEU A 164 -22.26 -8.64 -0.21
C LEU A 164 -21.26 -9.67 -0.74
N ILE A 165 -20.62 -10.45 0.14
CA ILE A 165 -19.67 -11.50 -0.26
C ILE A 165 -20.42 -12.62 -0.98
N GLY A 166 -21.50 -13.12 -0.38
CA GLY A 166 -22.30 -14.19 -0.96
C GLY A 166 -22.97 -13.81 -2.29
N GLN A 167 -23.38 -12.55 -2.46
CA GLN A 167 -23.90 -12.05 -3.74
C GLN A 167 -22.81 -11.97 -4.81
N SER A 168 -21.65 -11.41 -4.47
CA SER A 168 -20.53 -11.24 -5.42
C SER A 168 -19.95 -12.58 -5.86
N GLN A 169 -19.82 -13.53 -4.93
CA GLN A 169 -19.36 -14.88 -5.24
C GLN A 169 -20.32 -15.62 -6.18
N ARG A 170 -21.64 -15.52 -5.95
CA ARG A 170 -22.66 -16.09 -6.86
C ARG A 170 -22.59 -15.46 -8.25
N LEU A 171 -22.40 -14.15 -8.32
CA LEU A 171 -22.24 -13.45 -9.60
C LEU A 171 -21.00 -13.95 -10.35
N ILE A 172 -19.84 -14.02 -9.69
CA ILE A 172 -18.60 -14.52 -10.30
C ILE A 172 -18.78 -15.97 -10.79
N GLN A 173 -19.42 -16.82 -9.99
CA GLN A 173 -19.69 -18.22 -10.39
C GLN A 173 -20.61 -18.30 -11.62
N GLN A 174 -21.64 -17.45 -11.72
CA GLN A 174 -22.52 -17.42 -12.90
C GLN A 174 -21.77 -17.04 -14.18
N TYR A 175 -20.87 -16.05 -14.08
CA TYR A 175 -20.10 -15.56 -15.23
C TYR A 175 -18.83 -16.37 -15.51
N SER A 176 -18.41 -17.24 -14.59
CA SER A 176 -17.22 -18.10 -14.75
C SER A 176 -17.22 -18.97 -16.01
N LYS A 177 -18.40 -19.30 -16.55
CA LYS A 177 -18.53 -20.09 -17.78
C LYS A 177 -18.34 -19.27 -19.06
N ARG A 178 -18.31 -17.94 -18.97
CA ARG A 178 -18.34 -17.02 -20.11
C ARG A 178 -17.17 -16.03 -20.11
N CYS A 179 -16.64 -15.69 -18.95
CA CYS A 179 -15.60 -14.70 -18.76
C CYS A 179 -14.46 -15.30 -17.94
N HIS A 180 -13.23 -14.85 -18.20
CA HIS A 180 -12.12 -15.09 -17.26
C HIS A 180 -12.43 -14.40 -15.92
N ILE A 181 -12.15 -15.06 -14.78
CA ILE A 181 -12.60 -14.56 -13.47
C ILE A 181 -11.50 -14.07 -12.53
N LEU A 182 -10.21 -14.19 -12.87
CA LEU A 182 -9.13 -13.82 -11.93
C LEU A 182 -9.23 -12.38 -11.42
N LEU A 183 -9.47 -11.39 -12.30
CA LEU A 183 -9.64 -9.99 -11.87
C LEU A 183 -10.89 -9.79 -11.00
N PRO A 184 -12.08 -10.27 -11.37
CA PRO A 184 -13.23 -10.30 -10.46
C PRO A 184 -12.95 -10.98 -9.10
N THR A 185 -12.21 -12.10 -9.10
CA THR A 185 -11.82 -12.82 -7.88
C THR A 185 -10.88 -11.97 -7.03
N PHE A 186 -9.95 -11.23 -7.62
CA PHE A 186 -9.07 -10.29 -6.89
C PHE A 186 -9.87 -9.29 -6.04
N TRP A 187 -10.92 -8.70 -6.62
CA TRP A 187 -11.80 -7.78 -5.91
C TRP A 187 -12.69 -8.48 -4.87
N LEU A 188 -13.11 -9.72 -5.13
CA LEU A 188 -13.84 -10.54 -4.15
C LEU A 188 -12.99 -10.86 -2.92
N GLU A 189 -11.72 -11.25 -3.10
CA GLU A 189 -10.84 -11.54 -1.96
C GLU A 189 -10.50 -10.25 -1.18
N SER A 190 -10.39 -9.11 -1.87
CA SER A 190 -10.27 -7.80 -1.21
C SER A 190 -11.50 -7.47 -0.37
N LEU A 191 -12.69 -7.76 -0.89
CA LEU A 191 -13.96 -7.61 -0.16
C LEU A 191 -14.01 -8.50 1.08
N ARG A 192 -13.61 -9.77 0.95
CA ARG A 192 -13.55 -10.74 2.05
C ARG A 192 -12.60 -10.27 3.14
N GLU A 193 -11.41 -9.83 2.77
CA GLU A 193 -10.40 -9.37 3.72
C GLU A 193 -10.89 -8.18 4.55
N ILE A 194 -11.66 -7.24 3.97
CA ILE A 194 -12.27 -6.14 4.75
C ILE A 194 -13.25 -6.67 5.81
N HIS A 195 -14.05 -7.68 5.48
CA HIS A 195 -15.04 -8.27 6.41
C HIS A 195 -14.42 -9.21 7.47
N ARG A 196 -13.11 -9.43 7.45
CA ARG A 196 -12.40 -10.13 8.53
C ARG A 196 -12.12 -9.23 9.72
N TYR A 197 -12.22 -7.92 9.55
CA TYR A 197 -12.02 -6.98 10.65
C TYR A 197 -13.31 -6.86 11.47
N ARG A 198 -13.16 -6.62 12.77
CA ARG A 198 -14.26 -6.28 13.69
C ARG A 198 -13.85 -5.14 14.60
N SER A 199 -14.78 -4.25 14.91
CA SER A 199 -14.63 -3.18 15.90
C SER A 199 -15.98 -2.95 16.59
N ASP A 200 -15.93 -2.49 17.83
CA ASP A 200 -17.12 -2.09 18.60
C ASP A 200 -17.53 -0.62 18.33
N SER A 201 -16.79 0.09 17.47
CA SER A 201 -17.06 1.49 17.12
C SER A 201 -18.41 1.66 16.40
N PRO A 202 -19.19 2.72 16.70
CA PRO A 202 -20.46 2.99 16.02
C PRO A 202 -20.29 3.28 14.52
N TYR A 203 -19.10 3.73 14.09
CA TYR A 203 -18.79 4.01 12.69
C TYR A 203 -18.33 2.76 11.91
N PHE A 204 -18.12 1.62 12.59
CA PHE A 204 -17.58 0.42 11.97
C PHE A 204 -18.44 -0.11 10.82
N GLY A 205 -19.76 0.03 10.92
CA GLY A 205 -20.69 -0.33 9.85
C GLY A 205 -20.37 0.41 8.55
N ASP A 206 -20.18 1.73 8.62
CA ASP A 206 -19.85 2.56 7.45
C ASP A 206 -18.43 2.24 6.93
N VAL A 207 -17.47 1.95 7.83
CA VAL A 207 -16.09 1.56 7.48
C VAL A 207 -16.04 0.26 6.69
N VAL A 208 -16.93 -0.70 6.95
CA VAL A 208 -16.99 -1.96 6.19
C VAL A 208 -17.87 -1.81 4.96
N GLU A 209 -19.05 -1.20 5.09
CA GLU A 209 -20.06 -1.18 4.04
C GLU A 209 -19.69 -0.29 2.86
N LEU A 210 -19.16 0.91 3.10
CA LEU A 210 -18.84 1.87 2.04
C LEU A 210 -17.76 1.35 1.07
N PRO A 211 -16.56 0.89 1.52
CA PRO A 211 -15.61 0.29 0.60
C PRO A 211 -16.17 -0.96 -0.05
N ALA A 212 -16.90 -1.81 0.70
CA ALA A 212 -17.47 -3.04 0.18
C ALA A 212 -18.38 -2.79 -1.03
N ARG A 213 -19.29 -1.80 -0.94
CA ARG A 213 -20.17 -1.44 -2.05
C ARG A 213 -19.39 -0.99 -3.30
N VAL A 214 -18.29 -0.25 -3.12
CA VAL A 214 -17.43 0.18 -4.23
C VAL A 214 -16.71 -1.01 -4.86
N LEU A 215 -16.14 -1.92 -4.06
CA LEU A 215 -15.50 -3.14 -4.57
C LEU A 215 -16.48 -4.04 -5.34
N VAL A 216 -17.71 -4.18 -4.83
CA VAL A 216 -18.78 -4.91 -5.52
C VAL A 216 -19.16 -4.23 -6.84
N LYS A 217 -19.27 -2.90 -6.86
CA LYS A 217 -19.53 -2.12 -8.09
C LYS A 217 -18.44 -2.36 -9.13
N ILE A 218 -17.17 -2.35 -8.73
CA ILE A 218 -16.02 -2.65 -9.61
C ILE A 218 -16.10 -4.08 -10.14
N ALA A 219 -16.24 -5.08 -9.26
CA ALA A 219 -16.29 -6.48 -9.66
C ALA A 219 -17.46 -6.77 -10.61
N LYS A 220 -18.64 -6.21 -10.31
CA LYS A 220 -19.82 -6.30 -11.18
C LYS A 220 -19.59 -5.60 -12.51
N GLY A 221 -19.08 -4.37 -12.50
CA GLY A 221 -18.78 -3.59 -13.71
C GLY A 221 -17.80 -4.30 -14.64
N LEU A 222 -16.84 -5.06 -14.10
CA LEU A 222 -15.97 -5.92 -14.89
C LEU A 222 -16.74 -7.07 -15.58
N LEU A 223 -17.69 -7.70 -14.89
CA LEU A 223 -18.42 -8.87 -15.41
C LEU A 223 -19.59 -8.51 -16.34
N THR A 224 -20.28 -7.40 -16.10
CA THR A 224 -21.56 -7.09 -16.75
C THR A 224 -21.49 -5.98 -17.79
N GLU A 225 -20.48 -5.12 -17.72
CA GLU A 225 -20.45 -3.89 -18.52
C GLU A 225 -19.26 -3.83 -19.47
N ALA A 226 -19.43 -3.15 -20.61
CA ALA A 226 -18.35 -2.88 -21.53
C ALA A 226 -17.44 -1.75 -20.98
N PRO A 227 -16.12 -1.79 -21.19
CA PRO A 227 -15.39 -2.79 -21.98
C PRO A 227 -15.00 -4.06 -21.22
N GLY A 228 -15.08 -4.07 -19.88
CA GLY A 228 -14.60 -5.16 -19.02
C GLY A 228 -15.14 -6.53 -19.42
N ALA A 229 -16.46 -6.65 -19.59
CA ALA A 229 -17.09 -7.94 -19.89
C ALA A 229 -16.61 -8.52 -21.22
N ARG A 230 -16.45 -7.68 -22.25
CA ARG A 230 -15.97 -8.12 -23.58
C ARG A 230 -14.52 -8.56 -23.51
N LEU A 231 -13.68 -7.79 -22.83
CA LEU A 231 -12.25 -8.09 -22.67
C LEU A 231 -12.03 -9.40 -21.90
N LEU A 232 -12.81 -9.65 -20.84
CA LEU A 232 -12.74 -10.92 -20.09
C LEU A 232 -13.26 -12.12 -20.89
N GLN A 233 -14.27 -11.92 -21.76
CA GLN A 233 -14.77 -12.96 -22.68
C GLN A 233 -13.73 -13.30 -23.75
N ASP A 234 -13.08 -12.29 -24.32
CA ASP A 234 -12.04 -12.49 -25.33
C ASP A 234 -10.80 -13.15 -24.73
N LEU A 235 -10.39 -12.74 -23.52
CA LEU A 235 -9.29 -13.39 -22.81
C LEU A 235 -9.54 -14.88 -22.56
N MET A 236 -10.79 -15.25 -22.21
CA MET A 236 -11.15 -16.65 -21.95
C MET A 236 -10.94 -17.56 -23.18
N LYS A 237 -10.93 -17.01 -24.40
CA LYS A 237 -10.66 -17.79 -25.63
C LYS A 237 -9.18 -18.18 -25.77
N HIS A 238 -8.28 -17.44 -25.13
CA HIS A 238 -6.84 -17.53 -25.35
C HIS A 238 -6.05 -17.94 -24.10
N ARG A 239 -6.64 -17.80 -22.91
CA ARG A 239 -6.01 -18.11 -21.62
C ARG A 239 -6.83 -19.13 -20.82
N GLN A 240 -6.14 -20.04 -20.15
CA GLN A 240 -6.78 -20.97 -19.21
C GLN A 240 -7.40 -20.20 -18.04
N GLN A 241 -8.50 -20.72 -17.52
CA GLN A 241 -9.23 -20.08 -16.45
C GLN A 241 -8.52 -20.25 -15.10
N GLU A 242 -8.26 -19.13 -14.45
CA GLU A 242 -7.62 -19.07 -13.14
C GLU A 242 -8.63 -18.60 -12.09
N ASN A 243 -8.98 -19.50 -11.16
CA ASN A 243 -10.08 -19.27 -10.20
C ASN A 243 -9.62 -18.79 -8.83
N TYR A 244 -8.32 -18.86 -8.53
CA TYR A 244 -7.75 -18.59 -7.21
C TYR A 244 -6.54 -17.66 -7.31
N LEU A 245 -6.35 -16.87 -6.26
CA LEU A 245 -5.18 -16.03 -6.06
C LEU A 245 -4.07 -16.85 -5.37
N ASN A 246 -2.83 -16.51 -5.70
CA ASN A 246 -1.63 -17.05 -5.08
C ASN A 246 -1.35 -16.34 -3.74
N GLY A 247 -0.48 -16.93 -2.92
CA GLY A 247 -0.10 -16.35 -1.63
C GLY A 247 0.45 -14.92 -1.72
N SER A 248 1.27 -14.61 -2.74
CA SER A 248 1.80 -13.24 -2.94
C SER A 248 0.71 -12.22 -3.26
N GLU A 249 -0.26 -12.61 -4.11
CA GLU A 249 -1.40 -11.78 -4.47
C GLU A 249 -2.29 -11.51 -3.25
N MET A 250 -2.55 -12.54 -2.44
CA MET A 250 -3.27 -12.41 -1.18
C MET A 250 -2.53 -11.50 -0.19
N GLU A 251 -1.23 -11.70 0.01
CA GLU A 251 -0.43 -10.90 0.94
C GLU A 251 -0.48 -9.40 0.58
N ARG A 252 -0.47 -9.06 -0.72
CA ARG A 252 -0.62 -7.67 -1.16
C ARG A 252 -2.01 -7.09 -0.89
N ILE A 253 -3.06 -7.89 -1.03
CA ILE A 253 -4.42 -7.50 -0.63
C ILE A 253 -4.46 -7.25 0.88
N GLU A 254 -3.93 -8.16 1.69
CA GLU A 254 -3.89 -8.02 3.15
C GLU A 254 -3.14 -6.76 3.58
N ARG A 255 -1.97 -6.47 2.99
CA ARG A 255 -1.23 -5.23 3.24
C ARG A 255 -2.01 -3.98 2.84
N ALA A 256 -2.73 -4.01 1.71
CA ALA A 256 -3.52 -2.87 1.25
C ALA A 256 -4.69 -2.59 2.20
N VAL A 257 -5.40 -3.64 2.62
CA VAL A 257 -6.52 -3.54 3.58
C VAL A 257 -6.03 -3.16 4.98
N ALA A 258 -4.91 -3.71 5.45
CA ALA A 258 -4.33 -3.31 6.73
C ALA A 258 -3.98 -1.81 6.77
N LYS A 259 -3.37 -1.28 5.70
CA LYS A 259 -3.08 0.16 5.61
C LYS A 259 -4.35 1.02 5.56
N TYR A 260 -5.46 0.50 5.05
CA TYR A 260 -6.76 1.17 5.08
C TYR A 260 -7.29 1.27 6.52
N PHE A 261 -7.30 0.16 7.26
CA PHE A 261 -7.72 0.16 8.66
C PHE A 261 -6.81 1.00 9.57
N GLN A 262 -5.50 1.03 9.32
CA GLN A 262 -4.57 1.96 9.98
C GLN A 262 -4.94 3.43 9.72
N GLY A 263 -5.35 3.76 8.49
CA GLY A 263 -5.76 5.14 8.14
C GLY A 263 -7.07 5.58 8.82
N ILE A 264 -7.94 4.63 9.13
CA ILE A 264 -9.27 4.84 9.73
C ILE A 264 -9.26 4.68 11.25
N GLU A 265 -8.16 4.22 11.83
CA GLU A 265 -7.99 4.09 13.28
C GLU A 265 -8.42 5.35 14.07
N PRO A 266 -8.10 6.60 13.63
CA PRO A 266 -8.59 7.80 14.32
C PRO A 266 -10.11 7.95 14.30
N VAL A 267 -10.80 7.48 13.25
CA VAL A 267 -12.26 7.48 13.14
C VAL A 267 -12.86 6.44 14.08
N LEU A 268 -12.25 5.26 14.19
CA LEU A 268 -12.74 4.19 15.06
C LEU A 268 -12.58 4.51 16.54
N LYS A 269 -11.51 5.23 16.91
CA LYS A 269 -11.24 5.69 18.28
C LYS A 269 -11.98 6.97 18.67
N GLU A 270 -12.70 7.60 17.74
CA GLU A 270 -13.31 8.92 17.93
C GLU A 270 -12.28 10.01 18.32
N ASP A 271 -11.04 9.86 17.84
CA ASP A 271 -9.96 10.82 18.07
C ASP A 271 -10.14 12.07 17.17
N LYS A 272 -9.33 13.10 17.40
CA LYS A 272 -9.36 14.32 16.58
C LYS A 272 -9.04 13.99 15.11
N LEU A 273 -10.04 14.20 14.24
CA LEU A 273 -9.95 13.97 12.81
C LEU A 273 -9.40 15.19 12.09
N ASP A 274 -8.22 15.08 11.49
CA ASP A 274 -7.77 16.04 10.48
C ASP A 274 -8.27 15.63 9.09
N VAL A 275 -9.49 16.06 8.77
CA VAL A 275 -10.14 15.76 7.49
C VAL A 275 -9.35 16.32 6.32
N LYS A 276 -8.74 17.50 6.46
CA LYS A 276 -8.03 18.18 5.36
C LYS A 276 -6.74 17.45 5.01
N GLU A 277 -5.99 17.02 6.02
CA GLU A 277 -4.79 16.21 5.82
C GLU A 277 -5.14 14.90 5.12
N LYS A 278 -6.21 14.21 5.55
CA LYS A 278 -6.63 12.94 4.94
C LYS A 278 -7.07 13.08 3.49
N ILE A 279 -7.78 14.16 3.15
CA ILE A 279 -8.14 14.45 1.75
C ILE A 279 -6.88 14.76 0.93
N LEU A 280 -5.93 15.53 1.47
CA LEU A 280 -4.67 15.83 0.77
C LEU A 280 -3.82 14.58 0.53
N GLU A 281 -3.74 13.67 1.51
CA GLU A 281 -3.10 12.37 1.35
C GLU A 281 -3.76 11.53 0.25
N ALA A 282 -5.10 11.57 0.17
CA ALA A 282 -5.85 10.85 -0.85
C ALA A 282 -5.63 11.44 -2.26
N GLN A 283 -5.62 12.77 -2.39
CA GLN A 283 -5.27 13.46 -3.63
C GLN A 283 -3.83 13.11 -4.06
N THR A 284 -2.88 13.11 -3.12
CA THR A 284 -1.48 12.72 -3.40
C THR A 284 -1.40 11.27 -3.87
N ALA A 285 -2.17 10.37 -3.26
CA ALA A 285 -2.24 8.97 -3.69
C ALA A 285 -2.90 8.80 -5.07
N PHE A 286 -3.82 9.70 -5.44
CA PHE A 286 -4.45 9.74 -6.76
C PHE A 286 -3.53 10.31 -7.83
N ASP A 287 -2.73 11.34 -7.51
CA ASP A 287 -1.69 11.85 -8.42
C ASP A 287 -0.63 10.78 -8.70
N GLY A 288 -0.32 9.97 -7.69
CA GLY A 288 0.55 8.79 -7.82
C GLY A 288 -0.09 7.55 -8.46
N PHE A 289 -1.33 7.64 -8.95
CA PHE A 289 -2.10 6.48 -9.39
C PHE A 289 -1.36 5.66 -10.47
N GLY A 290 -1.30 4.36 -10.24
CA GLY A 290 -0.63 3.42 -11.13
C GLY A 290 -1.34 3.26 -12.47
N TRP A 291 -0.96 4.05 -13.48
CA TRP A 291 -1.44 3.85 -14.85
C TRP A 291 -0.83 2.60 -15.52
N GLY A 292 0.34 2.16 -15.05
CA GLY A 292 1.09 1.04 -15.64
C GLY A 292 1.70 1.36 -17.02
N GLY A 293 2.37 0.38 -17.63
CA GLY A 293 3.07 0.56 -18.91
C GLY A 293 2.15 0.69 -20.13
N PRO A 294 2.67 1.11 -21.30
CA PRO A 294 1.89 1.26 -22.55
C PRO A 294 1.34 -0.07 -23.09
N GLU A 295 1.88 -1.21 -22.65
CA GLU A 295 1.48 -2.55 -23.04
C GLU A 295 0.14 -3.01 -22.46
N LEU A 296 -0.38 -2.32 -21.44
CA LEU A 296 -1.56 -2.73 -20.69
C LEU A 296 -2.87 -2.16 -21.26
N GLU A 297 -3.97 -2.89 -21.09
CA GLU A 297 -5.32 -2.44 -21.41
C GLU A 297 -5.79 -1.30 -20.47
N LYS A 298 -5.69 -0.06 -20.97
CA LYS A 298 -5.94 1.15 -20.19
C LYS A 298 -7.41 1.40 -19.87
N ARG A 299 -8.36 0.82 -20.60
CA ARG A 299 -9.79 1.13 -20.38
C ARG A 299 -10.29 0.62 -19.03
N ILE A 300 -9.80 -0.54 -18.58
CA ILE A 300 -10.13 -1.06 -17.24
C ILE A 300 -9.50 -0.15 -16.16
N ILE A 301 -8.23 0.22 -16.34
CA ILE A 301 -7.49 1.10 -15.42
C ILE A 301 -8.15 2.48 -15.32
N LYS A 302 -8.58 3.05 -16.45
CA LYS A 302 -9.31 4.33 -16.49
C LYS A 302 -10.63 4.25 -15.73
N ARG A 303 -11.34 3.12 -15.81
CA ARG A 303 -12.58 2.91 -15.06
C ARG A 303 -12.33 2.85 -13.56
N LEU A 304 -11.27 2.18 -13.12
CA LEU A 304 -10.87 2.18 -11.71
C LEU A 304 -10.50 3.59 -11.25
N ASN A 305 -9.76 4.34 -12.07
CA ASN A 305 -9.39 5.72 -11.77
C ASN A 305 -10.62 6.62 -11.58
N GLN A 306 -11.69 6.43 -12.36
CA GLN A 306 -12.96 7.14 -12.17
C GLN A 306 -13.61 6.84 -10.82
N GLU A 307 -13.56 5.59 -10.35
CA GLU A 307 -14.07 5.25 -9.01
C GLU A 307 -13.24 5.89 -7.89
N VAL A 308 -11.92 6.05 -8.10
CA VAL A 308 -11.05 6.79 -7.14
C VAL A 308 -11.41 8.28 -7.15
N GLU A 309 -11.62 8.87 -8.32
CA GLU A 309 -12.02 10.27 -8.47
C GLU A 309 -13.39 10.52 -7.81
N GLU A 310 -14.37 9.64 -8.04
CA GLU A 310 -15.68 9.69 -7.36
C GLU A 310 -15.52 9.61 -5.83
N ALA A 311 -14.63 8.76 -5.32
CA ALA A 311 -14.37 8.66 -3.88
C ALA A 311 -13.76 9.96 -3.31
N ILE A 312 -12.84 10.61 -4.02
CA ILE A 312 -12.28 11.90 -3.61
C ILE A 312 -13.33 12.99 -3.63
N GLN A 313 -14.15 13.07 -4.68
CA GLN A 313 -15.25 14.04 -4.76
C GLN A 313 -16.26 13.84 -3.62
N ASN A 314 -16.58 12.61 -3.24
CA ASN A 314 -17.43 12.32 -2.08
C ASN A 314 -16.78 12.73 -0.75
N ALA A 315 -15.45 12.62 -0.63
CA ALA A 315 -14.71 13.11 0.54
C ALA A 315 -14.74 14.65 0.62
N GLU A 316 -14.60 15.35 -0.50
CA GLU A 316 -14.59 16.82 -0.55
C GLU A 316 -15.98 17.44 -0.34
N SER A 317 -17.02 16.81 -0.90
CA SER A 317 -18.40 17.30 -0.85
C SER A 317 -19.20 16.80 0.37
N GLY A 318 -18.68 15.83 1.11
CA GLY A 318 -19.33 15.25 2.28
C GLY A 318 -19.58 16.26 3.40
N SER A 319 -20.65 16.06 4.16
CA SER A 319 -21.00 16.91 5.32
C SER A 319 -20.55 16.34 6.66
N ASP A 320 -20.32 15.02 6.72
CA ASP A 320 -19.92 14.30 7.93
C ASP A 320 -18.41 14.01 7.91
N PRO A 321 -17.62 14.54 8.86
CA PRO A 321 -16.16 14.39 8.87
C PRO A 321 -15.71 12.92 8.92
N ALA A 322 -16.42 12.05 9.63
CA ALA A 322 -16.07 10.63 9.71
C ALA A 322 -16.19 9.97 8.32
N ARG A 323 -17.31 10.21 7.63
CA ARG A 323 -17.53 9.73 6.25
C ARG A 323 -16.58 10.34 5.24
N GLN A 324 -16.21 11.62 5.39
CA GLN A 324 -15.21 12.25 4.53
C GLN A 324 -13.86 11.53 4.63
N VAL A 325 -13.41 11.22 5.85
CA VAL A 325 -12.17 10.46 6.07
C VAL A 325 -12.29 9.04 5.50
N ILE A 326 -13.43 8.36 5.71
CA ILE A 326 -13.65 7.03 5.14
C ILE A 326 -13.56 7.07 3.61
N HIS A 327 -14.18 8.05 2.94
CA HIS A 327 -14.08 8.20 1.49
C HIS A 327 -12.66 8.52 1.00
N ALA A 328 -11.91 9.34 1.73
CA ALA A 328 -10.50 9.60 1.44
C ALA A 328 -9.64 8.32 1.56
N GLU A 329 -9.87 7.52 2.61
CA GLU A 329 -9.16 6.25 2.77
C GLU A 329 -9.62 5.18 1.77
N ILE A 330 -10.88 5.20 1.30
CA ILE A 330 -11.35 4.37 0.18
C ILE A 330 -10.55 4.69 -1.09
N ALA A 331 -10.35 5.97 -1.41
CA ALA A 331 -9.54 6.38 -2.55
C ALA A 331 -8.11 5.83 -2.45
N LYS A 332 -7.49 5.93 -1.27
CA LYS A 332 -6.15 5.37 -0.99
C LYS A 332 -6.12 3.85 -1.11
N LEU A 333 -7.14 3.15 -0.62
CA LEU A 333 -7.29 1.70 -0.74
C LEU A 333 -7.36 1.27 -2.21
N LEU A 334 -8.21 1.92 -3.01
CA LEU A 334 -8.36 1.60 -4.43
C LEU A 334 -7.07 1.85 -5.23
N SER A 335 -6.37 2.96 -4.96
CA SER A 335 -5.06 3.23 -5.56
C SER A 335 -4.04 2.13 -5.19
N LYS A 336 -4.00 1.70 -3.93
CA LYS A 336 -3.12 0.60 -3.47
C LYS A 336 -3.46 -0.75 -4.10
N LEU A 337 -4.74 -1.09 -4.20
CA LEU A 337 -5.19 -2.32 -4.87
C LEU A 337 -4.84 -2.30 -6.36
N GLN A 338 -4.95 -1.14 -7.02
CA GLN A 338 -4.48 -0.97 -8.40
C GLN A 338 -2.97 -1.18 -8.50
N HIS A 339 -2.17 -0.64 -7.58
CA HIS A 339 -0.73 -0.91 -7.54
C HIS A 339 -0.42 -2.40 -7.32
N ALA A 340 -1.19 -3.09 -6.48
CA ALA A 340 -1.05 -4.53 -6.27
C ALA A 340 -1.31 -5.34 -7.56
N ILE A 341 -2.36 -4.98 -8.32
CA ILE A 341 -2.65 -5.58 -9.64
C ILE A 341 -1.48 -5.39 -10.61
N LEU A 342 -0.90 -4.19 -10.66
CA LEU A 342 0.19 -3.89 -11.59
C LEU A 342 1.53 -4.53 -11.20
N ALA A 343 1.75 -4.73 -9.92
CA ALA A 343 3.01 -5.25 -9.42
C ALA A 343 3.04 -6.80 -9.43
N GLU A 344 1.90 -7.49 -9.50
CA GLU A 344 1.84 -8.96 -9.61
C GLU A 344 1.93 -9.40 -11.08
N PRO A 345 2.66 -10.47 -11.39
CA PRO A 345 2.90 -10.89 -12.77
C PRO A 345 1.61 -11.37 -13.45
N ARG A 346 0.79 -12.19 -12.79
CA ARG A 346 -0.42 -12.76 -13.41
C ARG A 346 -1.47 -11.69 -13.74
N PRO A 347 -1.88 -10.79 -12.81
CA PRO A 347 -2.88 -9.78 -13.12
C PRO A 347 -2.36 -8.77 -14.15
N ARG A 348 -1.06 -8.43 -14.12
CA ARG A 348 -0.42 -7.59 -15.13
C ARG A 348 -0.43 -8.24 -16.51
N GLU A 349 -0.07 -9.51 -16.62
CA GLU A 349 -0.12 -10.26 -17.88
C GLU A 349 -1.53 -10.35 -18.44
N ILE A 350 -2.53 -10.55 -17.59
CA ILE A 350 -3.94 -10.53 -17.99
C ILE A 350 -4.31 -9.20 -18.62
N LEU A 351 -3.94 -8.07 -18.00
CA LEU A 351 -4.18 -6.74 -18.57
C LEU A 351 -3.42 -6.51 -19.88
N ALA A 352 -2.23 -7.10 -20.05
CA ALA A 352 -1.48 -7.03 -21.30
C ALA A 352 -2.14 -7.87 -22.41
N GLN A 353 -2.61 -9.08 -22.09
CA GLN A 353 -3.24 -10.00 -23.04
C GLN A 353 -4.66 -9.57 -23.45
N MET A 354 -5.31 -8.72 -22.66
CA MET A 354 -6.59 -8.09 -23.02
C MET A 354 -6.43 -6.97 -24.05
N LYS A 355 -5.22 -6.46 -24.25
CA LYS A 355 -4.99 -5.41 -25.24
C LYS A 355 -5.06 -6.05 -26.64
N PRO A 356 -5.97 -5.58 -27.52
CA PRO A 356 -6.16 -6.14 -28.86
C PRO A 356 -4.98 -5.87 -29.81
#